data_AF-A0A9W6B0Y7-F1
#
_entry.id   AF-A0A9W6B0Y7-F1
#
_cell.length_a   1.000
_cell.length_b   1.000
_cell.length_c   1.000
_cell.angle_alpha   90.00
_cell.angle_beta   90.00
_cell.angle_gamma   90.00
#
_symmetry.space_group_name_H-M   'P 1'
#
loop_
_entity.id
_entity.type
_entity.pdbx_description
1 polymer ?
#
loop_
_entity_poly.entity_id
_entity_poly.type
_entity_poly.pdbx_seq_one_letter_code
_entity_poly.pdbx_strand_id
1 'polypeptide(L)'
;MFFKTKFNDSFNQTVEASDAINTVSNVAKQIEQQYFSPVFMMAQTAVAVITSTVFVLKTNLVLGFIYIMLSTLSFLPSHIGKNEMGRFASRWSLANAKLVAIMKDIFQGRMEIRNFNVKAIFMNKFAQKLNHEEAKYQKMTAFQYLIQFCAWVFAIVSFFLPIIIGIALSHVPALRITPSVIITLMLTADSVVGGIRELTSFQSMIVSTNKLRTVKLDFGPNHGNDQPKLDVNQGLNISHLAAERNHKVIFKNVNLKVAKNKKVIITGPSGVGKSTLLDMIAGQLTSSFGSVRFEDGSIQPQDFVFISQSVWLFDGTIRDNLTLYQNYSDQQLEKVMTAVGLNQELGHHALDFKIINNGGNVSGGQAQRIAIARGLLRKKPIFILDEITSSLDEKRADEIHQLIYHLPSIVLEVAHNFNVKLAHENGVSIYHLSSKGLKEI
;
A
#
# COMPACT_ATOMS: atom_id res chain seq x y z
N MET A 1 -8.32 1.77 14.96
CA MET A 1 -7.44 0.59 15.04
C MET A 1 -7.08 0.07 13.65
N PHE A 2 -8.05 -0.17 12.75
CA PHE A 2 -7.86 -0.65 11.37
C PHE A 2 -6.89 0.17 10.48
N PHE A 3 -6.94 1.50 10.55
CA PHE A 3 -6.08 2.40 9.75
C PHE A 3 -4.59 2.27 10.07
N LYS A 4 -4.26 1.97 11.34
CA LYS A 4 -2.88 1.74 11.74
C LYS A 4 -2.33 0.44 11.16
N THR A 5 -3.17 -0.56 10.96
CA THR A 5 -2.75 -1.90 10.52
C THR A 5 -2.29 -1.94 9.08
N LYS A 6 -3.14 -1.55 8.12
CA LYS A 6 -2.75 -1.57 6.70
C LYS A 6 -1.58 -0.65 6.41
N PHE A 7 -1.50 0.50 7.09
CA PHE A 7 -0.39 1.42 6.96
C PHE A 7 0.93 0.77 7.44
N ASN A 8 0.90 0.05 8.55
CA ASN A 8 2.06 -0.65 9.09
C ASN A 8 2.45 -1.88 8.24
N ASP A 9 1.49 -2.66 7.76
CA ASP A 9 1.74 -3.81 6.88
C ASP A 9 2.36 -3.38 5.54
N SER A 10 1.92 -2.24 4.99
CA SER A 10 2.54 -1.63 3.80
C SER A 10 3.94 -1.08 4.06
N PHE A 11 4.31 -0.81 5.32
CA PHE A 11 5.68 -0.41 5.66
C PHE A 11 6.67 -1.58 5.60
N ASN A 12 6.16 -2.80 5.84
CA ASN A 12 6.96 -4.04 5.83
C ASN A 12 6.99 -4.74 4.46
N GLN A 13 6.20 -4.28 3.49
CA GLN A 13 6.14 -4.85 2.14
C GLN A 13 6.53 -3.80 1.10
N THR A 14 7.12 -4.22 -0.02
CA THR A 14 7.50 -3.37 -1.16
C THR A 14 6.27 -2.89 -1.95
N VAL A 15 5.33 -2.21 -1.29
CA VAL A 15 4.15 -1.59 -1.92
C VAL A 15 4.47 -0.12 -2.18
N GLU A 16 4.17 0.39 -3.37
CA GLU A 16 4.33 1.82 -3.66
C GLU A 16 3.49 2.64 -2.65
N ALA A 17 4.10 3.65 -2.03
CA ALA A 17 3.46 4.44 -0.98
C ALA A 17 2.12 5.07 -1.44
N SER A 18 2.04 5.48 -2.70
CA SER A 18 0.82 6.00 -3.32
C SER A 18 -0.31 4.97 -3.34
N ASP A 19 0.00 3.72 -3.71
CA ASP A 19 -0.96 2.62 -3.74
C ASP A 19 -1.44 2.28 -2.32
N ALA A 20 -0.54 2.31 -1.33
CA ALA A 20 -0.90 2.11 0.08
C ALA A 20 -1.84 3.22 0.59
N ILE A 21 -1.51 4.50 0.37
CA ILE A 21 -2.33 5.64 0.79
C ILE A 21 -3.70 5.61 0.12
N ASN A 22 -3.74 5.41 -1.20
CA ASN A 22 -5.01 5.30 -1.95
C ASN A 22 -5.84 4.13 -1.44
N THR A 23 -5.22 2.99 -1.16
CA THR A 23 -5.91 1.84 -0.60
C THR A 23 -6.48 2.15 0.78
N VAL A 24 -5.71 2.77 1.67
CA VAL A 24 -6.16 3.11 3.03
C VAL A 24 -7.32 4.12 2.99
N SER A 25 -7.19 5.19 2.19
CA SER A 25 -8.22 6.22 2.04
C SER A 25 -9.50 5.68 1.41
N ASN A 26 -9.38 4.90 0.33
CA ASN A 26 -10.54 4.28 -0.32
C ASN A 26 -11.24 3.28 0.60
N VAL A 27 -10.48 2.46 1.33
CA VAL A 27 -11.07 1.52 2.31
C VAL A 27 -11.72 2.27 3.47
N ALA A 28 -11.16 3.41 3.91
CA ALA A 28 -11.78 4.27 4.92
C ALA A 28 -13.19 4.68 4.50
N LYS A 29 -13.28 5.29 3.32
CA LYS A 29 -14.51 5.78 2.73
C LYS A 29 -15.49 4.64 2.47
N GLN A 30 -14.99 3.49 2.04
CA GLN A 30 -15.81 2.30 1.83
C GLN A 30 -16.41 1.78 3.14
N ILE A 31 -15.66 1.76 4.24
CA ILE A 31 -16.19 1.38 5.56
C ILE A 31 -17.22 2.40 6.04
N GLU A 32 -16.95 3.70 5.89
CA GLU A 32 -17.92 4.75 6.25
C GLU A 32 -19.25 4.58 5.50
N GLN A 33 -19.18 4.46 4.18
CA GLN A 33 -20.36 4.44 3.30
C GLN A 33 -21.08 3.09 3.25
N GLN A 34 -20.35 1.97 3.38
CA GLN A 34 -20.91 0.63 3.21
C GLN A 34 -21.10 -0.14 4.53
N TYR A 35 -20.57 0.37 5.65
CA TYR A 35 -20.79 -0.21 6.97
C TYR A 35 -21.54 0.74 7.91
N PHE A 36 -20.95 1.89 8.28
CA PHE A 36 -21.55 2.75 9.31
C PHE A 36 -22.89 3.34 8.90
N SER A 37 -22.96 3.96 7.72
CA SER A 37 -24.23 4.55 7.22
C SER A 37 -25.36 3.51 7.10
N PRO A 38 -25.16 2.34 6.45
CA PRO A 38 -26.16 1.28 6.39
C PRO A 38 -26.60 0.73 7.75
N VAL A 39 -25.71 0.65 8.75
CA VAL A 39 -26.09 0.19 10.10
C VAL A 39 -27.11 1.13 10.73
N PHE A 40 -26.92 2.45 10.61
CA PHE A 40 -27.89 3.43 11.12
C PHE A 40 -29.21 3.38 10.33
N MET A 41 -29.14 3.34 9.00
CA MET A 41 -30.33 3.24 8.14
C MET A 41 -31.12 1.96 8.41
N MET A 42 -30.44 0.83 8.65
CA MET A 42 -31.08 -0.45 8.94
C MET A 42 -31.93 -0.40 10.23
N ALA A 43 -31.49 0.33 11.26
CA ALA A 43 -32.28 0.53 12.47
C ALA A 43 -33.56 1.36 12.19
N GLN A 44 -33.43 2.45 11.44
CA GLN A 44 -34.57 3.29 11.03
C GLN A 44 -35.58 2.51 10.19
N THR A 45 -35.12 1.79 9.18
CA THR A 45 -35.97 0.97 8.30
C THR A 45 -36.63 -0.17 9.06
N ALA A 46 -35.95 -0.80 10.03
CA ALA A 46 -36.56 -1.84 10.87
C ALA A 46 -37.77 -1.31 11.66
N VAL A 47 -37.64 -0.13 12.29
CA VAL A 47 -38.74 0.53 12.99
C VAL A 47 -39.88 0.88 12.03
N ALA A 48 -39.55 1.39 10.84
CA ALA A 48 -40.54 1.74 9.82
C ALA A 48 -41.32 0.51 9.31
N VAL A 49 -40.65 -0.63 9.09
CA VAL A 49 -41.28 -1.90 8.68
C VAL A 49 -42.21 -2.41 9.76
N ILE A 50 -41.78 -2.43 11.04
CA ILE A 50 -42.62 -2.88 12.16
C ILE A 50 -43.87 -2.01 12.28
N THR A 51 -43.69 -0.68 12.25
CA THR A 51 -44.80 0.29 12.37
C THR A 51 -45.78 0.15 11.20
N SER A 52 -45.26 0.04 9.97
CA SER A 52 -46.08 -0.15 8.77
C SER A 52 -46.84 -1.48 8.80
N THR A 53 -46.21 -2.56 9.27
CA THR A 53 -46.84 -3.88 9.37
C THR A 53 -47.99 -3.86 10.38
N VAL A 54 -47.77 -3.27 11.57
CA VAL A 54 -48.81 -3.12 12.58
C VAL A 54 -49.98 -2.27 12.06
N PHE A 55 -49.68 -1.18 11.36
CA PHE A 55 -50.68 -0.33 10.75
C PHE A 55 -51.54 -1.09 9.73
N VAL A 56 -50.89 -1.75 8.76
CA VAL A 56 -51.53 -2.55 7.69
C VAL A 56 -52.45 -3.64 8.27
N LEU A 57 -51.96 -4.42 9.25
CA LEU A 57 -52.74 -5.51 9.85
C LEU A 57 -53.88 -5.01 10.74
N LYS A 58 -53.73 -3.84 11.38
CA LYS A 58 -54.82 -3.21 12.15
C LYS A 58 -55.92 -2.64 11.25
N THR A 59 -55.57 -2.15 10.06
CA THR A 59 -56.56 -1.63 9.10
C THR A 59 -57.50 -2.74 8.63
N ASN A 60 -56.97 -3.89 8.20
CA ASN A 60 -57.75 -5.08 7.92
C ASN A 60 -56.83 -6.32 7.92
N LEU A 61 -57.13 -7.29 8.78
CA LEU A 61 -56.26 -8.46 8.96
C LEU A 61 -56.15 -9.33 7.70
N VAL A 62 -57.30 -9.64 7.08
CA VAL A 62 -57.38 -10.55 5.93
C VAL A 62 -56.77 -9.89 4.69
N LEU A 63 -57.23 -8.68 4.37
CA LEU A 63 -56.76 -7.99 3.18
C LEU A 63 -55.31 -7.53 3.34
N GLY A 64 -54.89 -7.09 4.54
CA GLY A 64 -53.50 -6.74 4.84
C GLY A 64 -52.55 -7.91 4.65
N PHE A 65 -52.92 -9.12 5.08
CA PHE A 65 -52.10 -10.32 4.86
C PHE A 65 -51.98 -10.66 3.36
N ILE A 66 -53.08 -10.56 2.60
CA ILE A 66 -53.08 -10.79 1.15
C ILE A 66 -52.15 -9.79 0.44
N TYR A 67 -52.20 -8.51 0.82
CA TYR A 67 -51.32 -7.49 0.27
C TYR A 67 -49.85 -7.80 0.56
N ILE A 68 -49.49 -8.08 1.82
CA ILE A 68 -48.10 -8.43 2.17
C ILE A 68 -47.63 -9.67 1.39
N MET A 69 -48.44 -10.73 1.35
CA MET A 69 -48.10 -11.97 0.67
C MET A 69 -47.89 -11.76 -0.84
N LEU A 70 -48.80 -11.07 -1.52
CA LEU A 70 -48.66 -10.80 -2.95
C LEU A 70 -47.48 -9.87 -3.24
N SER A 71 -47.24 -8.85 -2.43
CA SER A 71 -46.10 -7.96 -2.60
C SER A 71 -44.75 -8.67 -2.44
N THR A 72 -44.64 -9.75 -1.64
CA THR A 72 -43.40 -10.55 -1.59
C THR A 72 -43.06 -11.26 -2.89
N LEU A 73 -44.04 -11.48 -3.78
CA LEU A 73 -43.83 -12.11 -5.08
C LEU A 73 -42.93 -11.25 -5.99
N SER A 74 -42.87 -9.94 -5.76
CA SER A 74 -41.98 -9.00 -6.46
C SER A 74 -40.48 -9.31 -6.28
N PHE A 75 -40.09 -10.06 -5.24
CA PHE A 75 -38.70 -10.45 -5.00
C PHE A 75 -38.22 -11.65 -5.81
N LEU A 76 -39.14 -12.43 -6.38
CA LEU A 76 -38.82 -13.70 -7.02
C LEU A 76 -37.84 -13.53 -8.19
N PRO A 77 -38.01 -12.55 -9.11
CA PRO A 77 -37.07 -12.36 -10.22
C PRO A 77 -35.65 -12.02 -9.75
N SER A 78 -35.52 -11.16 -8.74
CA SER A 78 -34.22 -10.78 -8.17
C SER A 78 -33.52 -11.94 -7.48
N HIS A 79 -34.27 -12.81 -6.78
CA HIS A 79 -33.69 -13.96 -6.09
C HIS A 79 -33.17 -15.03 -7.05
N ILE A 80 -33.89 -15.27 -8.15
CA ILE A 80 -33.49 -16.24 -9.19
C ILE A 80 -32.28 -15.71 -9.97
N GLY A 81 -32.28 -14.40 -10.29
CA GLY A 81 -31.23 -13.78 -11.10
C GLY A 81 -29.89 -13.53 -10.40
N LYS A 82 -29.82 -13.59 -9.05
CA LYS A 82 -28.63 -13.16 -8.29
C LYS A 82 -27.34 -13.92 -8.64
N ASN A 83 -27.43 -15.24 -8.85
CA ASN A 83 -26.25 -16.09 -9.07
C ASN A 83 -25.64 -15.84 -10.45
N GLU A 84 -26.48 -15.73 -11.48
CA GLU A 84 -26.04 -15.40 -12.85
C GLU A 84 -25.55 -13.96 -12.94
N MET A 85 -26.18 -13.01 -12.23
CA MET A 85 -25.69 -11.64 -12.13
C MET A 85 -24.26 -11.60 -11.58
N GLY A 86 -23.98 -12.36 -10.52
CA GLY A 86 -22.62 -12.49 -9.97
C GLY A 86 -21.60 -13.03 -10.98
N ARG A 87 -22.00 -14.01 -11.82
CA ARG A 87 -21.15 -14.55 -12.90
C ARG A 87 -20.85 -13.51 -13.98
N PHE A 88 -21.86 -12.76 -14.42
CA PHE A 88 -21.66 -11.67 -15.40
C PHE A 88 -20.77 -10.57 -14.85
N ALA A 89 -21.01 -10.13 -13.60
CA ALA A 89 -20.20 -9.13 -12.92
C ALA A 89 -18.73 -9.55 -12.80
N SER A 90 -18.45 -10.81 -12.44
CA SER A 90 -17.07 -11.32 -12.38
C SER A 90 -16.38 -11.34 -13.74
N ARG A 91 -17.07 -11.79 -14.79
CA ARG A 91 -16.52 -11.80 -16.18
C ARG A 91 -16.23 -10.39 -16.69
N TRP A 92 -17.12 -9.44 -16.41
CA TRP A 92 -16.92 -8.03 -16.71
C TRP A 92 -15.73 -7.44 -15.94
N SER A 93 -15.65 -7.70 -14.63
CA SER A 93 -14.55 -7.23 -13.78
C SER A 93 -13.18 -7.69 -14.28
N LEU A 94 -13.04 -8.95 -14.73
CA LEU A 94 -11.81 -9.46 -15.33
C LEU A 94 -11.45 -8.78 -16.67
N ALA A 95 -12.44 -8.41 -17.48
CA ALA A 95 -12.23 -7.68 -18.73
C ALA A 95 -11.80 -6.22 -18.45
N ASN A 96 -12.49 -5.56 -17.51
CA ASN A 96 -12.16 -4.21 -17.07
C ASN A 96 -10.74 -4.10 -16.50
N ALA A 97 -10.30 -5.07 -15.68
CA ALA A 97 -8.94 -5.11 -15.18
C ALA A 97 -7.88 -5.12 -16.30
N LYS A 98 -8.13 -5.85 -17.40
CA LYS A 98 -7.24 -5.89 -18.57
C LYS A 98 -7.24 -4.58 -19.36
N LEU A 99 -8.38 -3.89 -19.42
CA LEU A 99 -8.49 -2.57 -20.06
C LEU A 99 -7.69 -1.53 -19.27
N VAL A 100 -7.88 -1.49 -17.94
CA VAL A 100 -7.15 -0.59 -17.03
C VAL A 100 -5.64 -0.81 -17.11
N ALA A 101 -5.19 -2.07 -17.21
CA ALA A 101 -3.77 -2.38 -17.38
C ALA A 101 -3.18 -1.73 -18.66
N ILE A 102 -3.88 -1.86 -19.80
CA ILE A 102 -3.43 -1.25 -21.07
C ILE A 102 -3.48 0.28 -21.01
N MET A 103 -4.47 0.86 -20.33
CA MET A 103 -4.50 2.30 -20.09
C MET A 103 -3.26 2.74 -19.31
N LYS A 104 -2.89 2.03 -18.24
CA LYS A 104 -1.69 2.30 -17.44
C LYS A 104 -0.44 2.24 -18.33
N ASP A 105 -0.28 1.20 -19.13
CA ASP A 105 0.87 1.06 -20.05
C ASP A 105 0.95 2.21 -21.06
N ILE A 106 -0.17 2.65 -21.63
CA ILE A 106 -0.22 3.75 -22.60
C ILE A 106 0.19 5.07 -21.95
N PHE A 107 -0.30 5.36 -20.75
CA PHE A 107 -0.02 6.63 -20.08
C PHE A 107 1.40 6.68 -19.50
N GLN A 108 1.88 5.58 -18.92
CA GLN A 108 3.24 5.48 -18.39
C GLN A 108 4.27 5.46 -19.51
N GLY A 109 4.01 4.72 -20.60
CA GLY A 109 4.88 4.61 -21.78
C GLY A 109 4.63 5.67 -22.86
N ARG A 110 3.97 6.79 -22.53
CA ARG A 110 3.50 7.77 -23.53
C ARG A 110 4.63 8.41 -24.34
N MET A 111 5.80 8.59 -23.72
CA MET A 111 6.96 9.20 -24.36
C MET A 111 7.57 8.24 -25.37
N GLU A 112 7.68 6.96 -25.01
CA GLU A 112 8.16 5.88 -25.85
C GLU A 112 7.22 5.69 -27.05
N ILE A 113 5.90 5.61 -26.81
CA ILE A 113 4.91 5.48 -27.88
C ILE A 113 5.01 6.64 -28.88
N ARG A 114 5.26 7.86 -28.39
CA ARG A 114 5.44 9.05 -29.23
C ARG A 114 6.77 9.03 -29.97
N ASN A 115 7.87 8.74 -29.29
CA ASN A 115 9.23 8.76 -29.84
C ASN A 115 9.42 7.69 -30.91
N PHE A 116 8.80 6.52 -30.75
CA PHE A 116 8.82 5.44 -31.76
C PHE A 116 7.68 5.54 -32.79
N ASN A 117 6.83 6.57 -32.71
CA ASN A 117 5.71 6.80 -33.64
C ASN A 117 4.74 5.60 -33.80
N VAL A 118 4.51 4.84 -32.72
CA VAL A 118 3.69 3.61 -32.72
C VAL A 118 2.28 3.80 -32.13
N LYS A 119 1.80 5.05 -32.05
CA LYS A 119 0.50 5.38 -31.44
C LYS A 119 -0.67 4.55 -32.01
N ALA A 120 -0.72 4.37 -33.33
CA ALA A 120 -1.82 3.64 -33.98
C ALA A 120 -1.94 2.18 -33.50
N ILE A 121 -0.81 1.51 -33.27
CA ILE A 121 -0.78 0.11 -32.80
C ILE A 121 -1.36 0.00 -31.39
N PHE A 122 -0.96 0.92 -30.50
CA PHE A 122 -1.47 0.95 -29.12
C PHE A 122 -2.95 1.34 -29.07
N MET A 123 -3.40 2.28 -29.91
CA MET A 123 -4.82 2.64 -30.00
C MET A 123 -5.68 1.47 -30.52
N ASN A 124 -5.18 0.68 -31.48
CA ASN A 124 -5.89 -0.53 -31.94
C ASN A 124 -5.97 -1.59 -30.82
N LYS A 125 -4.87 -1.86 -30.11
CA LYS A 125 -4.89 -2.76 -28.93
C LYS A 125 -5.89 -2.30 -27.86
N PHE A 126 -5.93 -1.00 -27.58
CA PHE A 126 -6.90 -0.41 -26.67
C PHE A 126 -8.33 -0.62 -27.15
N ALA A 127 -8.63 -0.29 -28.41
CA ALA A 127 -9.97 -0.45 -29.00
C ALA A 127 -10.46 -1.91 -28.95
N GLN A 128 -9.59 -2.89 -29.24
CA GLN A 128 -9.95 -4.31 -29.13
C GLN A 128 -10.35 -4.72 -27.71
N LYS A 129 -9.66 -4.18 -26.71
CA LYS A 129 -9.90 -4.51 -25.31
C LYS A 129 -11.12 -3.77 -24.75
N LEU A 130 -11.33 -2.54 -25.21
CA LEU A 130 -12.53 -1.76 -24.95
C LEU A 130 -13.75 -2.50 -25.50
N ASN A 131 -13.76 -2.87 -26.78
CA ASN A 131 -14.87 -3.61 -27.39
C ASN A 131 -15.16 -4.94 -26.67
N HIS A 132 -14.12 -5.64 -26.21
CA HIS A 132 -14.28 -6.88 -25.46
C HIS A 132 -14.91 -6.66 -24.08
N GLU A 133 -14.51 -5.59 -23.38
CA GLU A 133 -15.07 -5.18 -22.11
C GLU A 133 -16.52 -4.70 -22.27
N GLU A 134 -16.80 -3.84 -23.25
CA GLU A 134 -18.14 -3.35 -23.59
C GLU A 134 -19.09 -4.50 -23.89
N ALA A 135 -18.67 -5.50 -24.69
CA ALA A 135 -19.52 -6.66 -24.98
C ALA A 135 -19.87 -7.48 -23.72
N LYS A 136 -19.00 -7.53 -22.72
CA LYS A 136 -19.29 -8.17 -21.42
C LYS A 136 -20.20 -7.30 -20.56
N TYR A 137 -19.94 -5.99 -20.55
CA TYR A 137 -20.77 -5.01 -19.85
C TYR A 137 -22.20 -5.01 -20.37
N GLN A 138 -22.39 -4.96 -21.70
CA GLN A 138 -23.69 -5.02 -22.34
C GLN A 138 -24.47 -6.30 -22.00
N LYS A 139 -23.82 -7.46 -21.93
CA LYS A 139 -24.48 -8.71 -21.51
C LYS A 139 -24.92 -8.66 -20.05
N MET A 140 -24.09 -8.10 -19.18
CA MET A 140 -24.42 -7.92 -17.77
C MET A 140 -25.61 -6.96 -17.59
N THR A 141 -25.57 -5.80 -18.26
CA THR A 141 -26.63 -4.79 -18.16
C THR A 141 -27.93 -5.26 -18.82
N ALA A 142 -27.87 -5.95 -19.97
CA ALA A 142 -29.06 -6.54 -20.58
C ALA A 142 -29.75 -7.54 -19.64
N PHE A 143 -28.97 -8.39 -18.97
CA PHE A 143 -29.50 -9.32 -17.97
C PHE A 143 -30.07 -8.60 -16.74
N GLN A 144 -29.44 -7.50 -16.31
CA GLN A 144 -29.96 -6.64 -15.24
C GLN A 144 -31.32 -6.04 -15.61
N TYR A 145 -31.46 -5.50 -16.82
CA TYR A 145 -32.71 -4.95 -17.31
C TYR A 145 -33.79 -6.02 -17.47
N LEU A 146 -33.42 -7.25 -17.87
CA LEU A 146 -34.36 -8.37 -17.90
C LEU A 146 -34.91 -8.68 -16.50
N ILE A 147 -34.04 -8.77 -15.48
CA ILE A 147 -34.47 -8.97 -14.09
C ILE A 147 -35.37 -7.82 -13.64
N GLN A 148 -35.01 -6.57 -13.95
CA GLN A 148 -35.78 -5.39 -13.58
C GLN A 148 -37.16 -5.36 -14.26
N PHE A 149 -37.22 -5.76 -15.54
CA PHE A 149 -38.47 -5.87 -16.28
C PHE A 149 -39.38 -6.94 -15.66
N CYS A 150 -38.85 -8.13 -15.40
CA CYS A 150 -39.60 -9.16 -14.69
C CYS A 150 -40.09 -8.65 -13.32
N ALA A 151 -39.23 -8.01 -12.53
CA ALA A 151 -39.61 -7.43 -11.24
C ALA A 151 -40.75 -6.41 -11.36
N TRP A 152 -40.74 -5.58 -12.41
CA TRP A 152 -41.81 -4.60 -12.67
C TRP A 152 -43.13 -5.28 -13.03
N VAL A 153 -43.11 -6.32 -13.87
CA VAL A 153 -44.32 -7.13 -14.18
C VAL A 153 -44.89 -7.74 -12.90
N PHE A 154 -44.05 -8.34 -12.06
CA PHE A 154 -44.48 -8.89 -10.78
C PHE A 154 -45.02 -7.80 -9.84
N ALA A 155 -44.43 -6.60 -9.84
CA ALA A 155 -44.91 -5.47 -9.04
C ALA A 155 -46.30 -5.00 -9.49
N ILE A 156 -46.57 -4.92 -10.80
CA ILE A 156 -47.90 -4.59 -11.34
C ILE A 156 -48.93 -5.63 -10.87
N VAL A 157 -48.63 -6.92 -11.02
CA VAL A 157 -49.52 -8.00 -10.56
C VAL A 157 -49.75 -7.88 -9.05
N SER A 158 -48.69 -7.65 -8.28
CA SER A 158 -48.75 -7.50 -6.82
C SER A 158 -49.55 -6.26 -6.39
N PHE A 159 -49.68 -5.26 -7.25
CA PHE A 159 -50.43 -4.04 -6.98
C PHE A 159 -51.91 -4.17 -7.30
N PHE A 160 -52.26 -4.70 -8.49
CA PHE A 160 -53.66 -4.78 -8.94
C PHE A 160 -54.41 -6.00 -8.41
N LEU A 161 -53.75 -7.15 -8.24
CA LEU A 161 -54.41 -8.38 -7.81
C LEU A 161 -55.06 -8.28 -6.41
N PRO A 162 -54.40 -7.68 -5.39
CA PRO A 162 -55.06 -7.48 -4.09
C PRO A 162 -56.27 -6.54 -4.15
N ILE A 163 -56.28 -5.56 -5.07
CA ILE A 163 -57.41 -4.65 -5.27
C ILE A 163 -58.61 -5.44 -5.80
N ILE A 164 -58.41 -6.27 -6.81
CA ILE A 164 -59.47 -7.11 -7.38
C ILE A 164 -60.03 -8.06 -6.31
N ILE A 165 -59.16 -8.69 -5.52
CA ILE A 165 -59.56 -9.55 -4.41
C ILE A 165 -60.31 -8.75 -3.34
N GLY A 166 -59.83 -7.55 -3.00
CA GLY A 166 -60.49 -6.66 -2.04
C GLY A 166 -61.90 -6.23 -2.47
N ILE A 167 -62.10 -5.92 -3.75
CA ILE A 167 -63.42 -5.60 -4.31
C ILE A 167 -64.32 -6.84 -4.25
N ALA A 168 -63.83 -8.01 -4.67
CA ALA A 168 -64.62 -9.25 -4.63
C ALA A 168 -65.04 -9.63 -3.19
N LEU A 169 -64.16 -9.43 -2.21
CA LEU A 169 -64.43 -9.71 -0.80
C LEU A 169 -65.25 -8.61 -0.10
N SER A 170 -65.45 -7.44 -0.73
CA SER A 170 -66.22 -6.33 -0.15
C SER A 170 -67.70 -6.67 0.09
N HIS A 171 -68.24 -7.64 -0.66
CA HIS A 171 -69.60 -8.13 -0.49
C HIS A 171 -69.79 -9.00 0.76
N VAL A 172 -68.71 -9.42 1.43
CA VAL A 172 -68.76 -10.26 2.64
C VAL A 172 -68.82 -9.36 3.89
N PRO A 173 -69.98 -9.23 4.58
CA PRO A 173 -70.15 -8.26 5.66
C PRO A 173 -69.23 -8.53 6.86
N ALA A 174 -68.87 -9.80 7.08
CA ALA A 174 -67.96 -10.20 8.15
C ALA A 174 -66.55 -9.61 8.04
N LEU A 175 -66.11 -9.22 6.82
CA LEU A 175 -64.75 -8.74 6.57
C LEU A 175 -64.59 -7.22 6.67
N ARG A 176 -65.70 -6.45 6.74
CA ARG A 176 -65.73 -4.98 6.87
C ARG A 176 -64.78 -4.24 5.91
N ILE A 177 -64.70 -4.69 4.65
CA ILE A 177 -63.83 -4.08 3.63
C ILE A 177 -64.58 -2.92 2.98
N THR A 178 -64.17 -1.69 3.29
CA THR A 178 -64.65 -0.48 2.63
C THR A 178 -63.70 -0.02 1.53
N PRO A 179 -64.15 0.80 0.56
CA PRO A 179 -63.24 1.39 -0.44
C PRO A 179 -62.07 2.15 0.19
N SER A 180 -62.26 2.81 1.34
CA SER A 180 -61.19 3.48 2.07
C SER A 180 -60.13 2.52 2.59
N VAL A 181 -60.52 1.34 3.09
CA VAL A 181 -59.57 0.29 3.52
C VAL A 181 -58.70 -0.19 2.35
N ILE A 182 -59.30 -0.39 1.18
CA ILE A 182 -58.56 -0.81 -0.03
C ILE A 182 -57.54 0.28 -0.42
N ILE A 183 -57.94 1.55 -0.44
CA ILE A 183 -57.05 2.67 -0.78
C ILE A 183 -55.92 2.82 0.25
N THR A 184 -56.23 2.74 1.55
CA THR A 184 -55.23 2.81 2.61
C THR A 184 -54.20 1.70 2.46
N LEU A 185 -54.64 0.46 2.27
CA LEU A 185 -53.74 -0.68 2.08
C LEU A 185 -52.92 -0.57 0.80
N MET A 186 -53.50 -0.08 -0.30
CA MET A 186 -52.78 0.19 -1.54
C MET A 186 -51.60 1.16 -1.35
N LEU A 187 -51.76 2.18 -0.51
CA LEU A 187 -50.70 3.17 -0.24
C LEU A 187 -49.69 2.69 0.81
N THR A 188 -50.11 1.88 1.79
CA THR A 188 -49.25 1.50 2.92
C THR A 188 -48.66 0.10 2.85
N ALA A 189 -49.16 -0.81 2.00
CA ALA A 189 -48.62 -2.16 1.91
C ALA A 189 -47.22 -2.20 1.28
N ASP A 190 -46.94 -1.31 0.32
CA ASP A 190 -45.62 -1.25 -0.33
C ASP A 190 -44.52 -0.80 0.65
N SER A 191 -44.83 0.00 1.69
CA SER A 191 -43.81 0.41 2.67
C SER A 191 -43.26 -0.78 3.48
N VAL A 192 -44.07 -1.83 3.69
CA VAL A 192 -43.62 -3.07 4.35
C VAL A 192 -42.62 -3.80 3.46
N VAL A 193 -42.97 -4.02 2.19
CA VAL A 193 -42.16 -4.79 1.25
C VAL A 193 -40.93 -3.99 0.80
N GLY A 194 -41.09 -2.72 0.49
CA GLY A 194 -39.99 -1.79 0.22
C GLY A 194 -38.99 -1.72 1.36
N GLY A 195 -39.46 -1.65 2.62
CA GLY A 195 -38.57 -1.66 3.77
C GLY A 195 -37.80 -2.97 3.94
N ILE A 196 -38.42 -4.14 3.69
CA ILE A 196 -37.70 -5.44 3.67
C ILE A 196 -36.62 -5.46 2.59
N ARG A 197 -36.89 -4.88 1.41
CA ARG A 197 -35.91 -4.76 0.32
C ARG A 197 -34.70 -3.92 0.75
N GLU A 198 -34.96 -2.78 1.38
CA GLU A 198 -33.91 -1.91 1.91
C GLU A 198 -33.06 -2.61 2.98
N LEU A 199 -33.70 -3.32 3.93
CA LEU A 199 -32.99 -4.11 4.94
C LEU A 199 -32.04 -5.15 4.30
N THR A 200 -32.51 -5.85 3.26
CA THR A 200 -31.70 -6.84 2.54
C THR A 200 -30.53 -6.19 1.79
N SER A 201 -30.75 -4.98 1.24
CA SER A 201 -29.71 -4.18 0.59
C SER A 201 -28.64 -3.73 1.61
N PHE A 202 -29.06 -3.18 2.75
CA PHE A 202 -28.14 -2.78 3.83
C PHE A 202 -27.35 -3.96 4.37
N GLN A 203 -27.99 -5.11 4.57
CA GLN A 203 -27.29 -6.34 4.97
C GLN A 203 -26.20 -6.72 3.94
N SER A 204 -26.52 -6.64 2.65
CA SER A 204 -25.56 -6.94 1.58
C SER A 204 -24.38 -5.97 1.59
N MET A 205 -24.63 -4.67 1.80
CA MET A 205 -23.59 -3.65 1.93
C MET A 205 -22.67 -3.96 3.13
N ILE A 206 -23.24 -4.24 4.29
CA ILE A 206 -22.49 -4.57 5.52
C ILE A 206 -21.64 -5.83 5.33
N VAL A 207 -22.21 -6.91 4.77
CA VAL A 207 -21.49 -8.18 4.54
C VAL A 207 -20.35 -8.00 3.54
N SER A 208 -20.51 -7.15 2.53
CA SER A 208 -19.44 -6.89 1.54
C SER A 208 -18.15 -6.34 2.17
N THR A 209 -18.27 -5.65 3.32
CA THR A 209 -17.12 -5.10 4.06
C THR A 209 -16.42 -6.11 4.98
N ASN A 210 -16.89 -7.37 5.11
CA ASN A 210 -16.30 -8.35 6.05
C ASN A 210 -14.79 -8.52 5.85
N LYS A 211 -14.34 -8.69 4.59
CA LYS A 211 -12.91 -8.83 4.25
C LYS A 211 -12.10 -7.57 4.57
N LEU A 212 -12.75 -6.41 4.55
CA LEU A 212 -12.16 -5.13 4.91
C LEU A 212 -12.12 -4.92 6.42
N ARG A 213 -12.73 -5.75 7.25
CA ARG A 213 -12.77 -5.58 8.71
C ARG A 213 -11.89 -6.58 9.47
N THR A 214 -11.43 -7.65 8.82
CA THR A 214 -10.70 -8.76 9.44
C THR A 214 -9.17 -8.68 9.33
N VAL A 215 -8.60 -7.49 9.08
CA VAL A 215 -7.13 -7.36 9.00
C VAL A 215 -6.52 -7.59 10.39
N LYS A 216 -5.70 -8.64 10.51
CA LYS A 216 -4.96 -8.97 11.74
C LYS A 216 -3.89 -7.92 11.97
N LEU A 217 -3.79 -7.44 13.21
CA LEU A 217 -2.72 -6.56 13.66
C LEU A 217 -1.46 -7.40 13.87
N ASP A 218 -0.57 -7.42 12.87
CA ASP A 218 0.79 -7.91 13.08
C ASP A 218 1.67 -6.72 13.43
N PHE A 219 1.66 -6.35 14.70
CA PHE A 219 2.77 -5.59 15.24
C PHE A 219 3.91 -6.60 15.25
N GLY A 220 4.80 -6.54 14.26
CA GLY A 220 6.01 -7.36 14.21
C GLY A 220 6.69 -7.39 15.59
N PRO A 221 7.51 -8.42 15.87
CA PRO A 221 7.98 -8.72 17.23
C PRO A 221 8.37 -7.44 17.96
N ASN A 222 7.69 -7.20 19.08
CA ASN A 222 7.92 -6.06 19.96
C ASN A 222 9.35 -6.25 20.51
N HIS A 223 10.35 -5.71 19.80
CA HIS A 223 11.72 -5.67 20.29
C HIS A 223 11.72 -4.69 21.46
N GLY A 224 11.36 -5.21 22.64
CA GLY A 224 11.57 -4.50 23.89
C GLY A 224 13.04 -4.07 23.97
N ASN A 225 13.26 -2.91 24.58
CA ASN A 225 14.58 -2.29 24.81
C ASN A 225 15.59 -3.18 25.57
N ASP A 226 15.25 -4.43 25.87
CA ASP A 226 16.05 -5.41 26.63
C ASP A 226 16.80 -6.39 25.70
N GLN A 227 17.13 -5.99 24.48
CA GLN A 227 18.11 -6.73 23.69
C GLN A 227 19.52 -6.28 24.12
N PRO A 228 20.44 -7.24 24.36
CA PRO A 228 21.80 -6.89 24.75
C PRO A 228 22.41 -6.00 23.67
N LYS A 229 22.87 -4.81 24.07
CA LYS A 229 23.72 -3.97 23.20
C LYS A 229 24.89 -4.84 22.75
N LEU A 230 25.02 -5.05 21.44
CA LEU A 230 26.17 -5.73 20.86
C LEU A 230 27.44 -5.07 21.40
N ASP A 231 28.33 -5.89 21.96
CA ASP A 231 29.61 -5.41 22.45
C ASP A 231 30.43 -4.96 21.24
N VAL A 232 30.64 -3.64 21.13
CA VAL A 232 31.21 -2.90 19.99
C VAL A 232 32.70 -3.23 19.74
N ASN A 233 33.22 -4.27 20.39
CA ASN A 233 34.61 -4.71 20.30
C ASN A 233 34.88 -5.78 19.23
N GLN A 234 33.86 -6.27 18.53
CA GLN A 234 33.97 -7.44 17.66
C GLN A 234 34.04 -7.10 16.16
N GLY A 235 34.62 -8.00 15.36
CA GLY A 235 34.66 -7.92 13.91
C GLY A 235 33.35 -8.34 13.24
N LEU A 236 33.18 -7.96 11.97
CA LEU A 236 32.10 -8.43 11.10
C LEU A 236 32.55 -9.66 10.31
N ASN A 237 31.77 -10.74 10.32
CA ASN A 237 32.07 -11.95 9.56
C ASN A 237 30.93 -12.36 8.62
N ILE A 238 31.19 -12.28 7.32
CA ILE A 238 30.30 -12.74 6.26
C ILE A 238 30.80 -14.11 5.81
N SER A 239 29.94 -15.13 5.89
CA SER A 239 30.31 -16.51 5.55
C SER A 239 29.32 -17.11 4.54
N HIS A 240 29.85 -17.57 3.41
CA HIS A 240 29.14 -18.27 2.34
C HIS A 240 27.88 -17.56 1.81
N LEU A 241 27.87 -16.22 1.80
CA LEU A 241 26.70 -15.46 1.36
C LEU A 241 26.48 -15.62 -0.15
N ALA A 242 25.24 -15.91 -0.55
CA ALA A 242 24.85 -16.03 -1.95
C ALA A 242 23.50 -15.35 -2.21
N ALA A 243 23.39 -14.71 -3.37
CA ALA A 243 22.20 -14.01 -3.81
C ALA A 243 21.65 -14.64 -5.09
N GLU A 244 20.35 -14.94 -5.10
CA GLU A 244 19.61 -15.43 -6.25
C GLU A 244 18.33 -14.61 -6.41
N ARG A 245 18.04 -14.15 -7.63
CA ARG A 245 16.80 -13.44 -7.94
C ARG A 245 16.18 -14.06 -9.18
N ASN A 246 14.92 -14.48 -9.10
CA ASN A 246 14.17 -15.12 -10.19
C ASN A 246 14.94 -16.27 -10.86
N HIS A 247 15.51 -17.20 -10.08
CA HIS A 247 16.32 -18.31 -10.56
C HIS A 247 17.63 -17.95 -11.26
N LYS A 248 18.04 -16.67 -11.19
CA LYS A 248 19.34 -16.19 -11.67
C LYS A 248 20.24 -15.89 -10.48
N VAL A 249 21.36 -16.59 -10.44
CA VAL A 249 22.43 -16.34 -9.47
C VAL A 249 23.05 -14.97 -9.77
N ILE A 250 23.10 -14.12 -8.75
CA ILE A 250 23.77 -12.80 -8.81
C ILE A 250 25.25 -12.98 -8.44
N PHE A 251 25.52 -13.51 -7.24
CA PHE A 251 26.85 -13.90 -6.77
C PHE A 251 26.76 -15.10 -5.83
N LYS A 252 27.87 -15.86 -5.71
CA LYS A 252 27.99 -17.01 -4.81
C LYS A 252 29.20 -16.88 -3.89
N ASN A 253 29.09 -17.48 -2.71
CA ASN A 253 30.20 -17.75 -1.81
C ASN A 253 31.01 -16.49 -1.43
N VAL A 254 30.33 -15.40 -1.10
CA VAL A 254 30.97 -14.20 -0.57
C VAL A 254 31.38 -14.48 0.88
N ASN A 255 32.68 -14.34 1.13
CA ASN A 255 33.30 -14.47 2.44
C ASN A 255 34.10 -13.18 2.70
N LEU A 256 33.88 -12.55 3.85
CA LEU A 256 34.56 -11.31 4.23
C LEU A 256 34.68 -11.25 5.76
N LYS A 257 35.89 -11.00 6.26
CA LYS A 257 36.13 -10.73 7.68
C LYS A 257 36.67 -9.32 7.82
N VAL A 258 35.96 -8.48 8.56
CA VAL A 258 36.37 -7.09 8.80
C VAL A 258 36.58 -6.90 10.29
N ALA A 259 37.84 -6.66 10.67
CA ALA A 259 38.17 -6.36 12.06
C ALA A 259 37.62 -5.00 12.49
N LYS A 260 37.53 -4.79 13.81
CA LYS A 260 37.11 -3.52 14.40
C LYS A 260 37.85 -2.32 13.79
N ASN A 261 37.13 -1.24 13.53
CA ASN A 261 37.65 0.02 12.97
C ASN A 261 38.32 -0.12 11.60
N LYS A 262 38.16 -1.25 10.90
CA LYS A 262 38.65 -1.42 9.53
C LYS A 262 37.63 -0.96 8.52
N LYS A 263 38.14 -0.51 7.37
CA LYS A 263 37.37 0.05 6.28
C LYS A 263 37.61 -0.81 5.06
N VAL A 264 36.52 -1.12 4.36
CA VAL A 264 36.51 -1.96 3.19
C VAL A 264 35.76 -1.26 2.08
N ILE A 265 36.39 -1.15 0.92
CA ILE A 265 35.75 -0.71 -0.31
C ILE A 265 35.48 -1.93 -1.18
N ILE A 266 34.26 -2.06 -1.67
CA ILE A 266 33.80 -3.11 -2.57
C ILE A 266 33.61 -2.50 -3.95
N THR A 267 34.44 -2.94 -4.89
CA THR A 267 34.41 -2.56 -6.30
C THR A 267 33.87 -3.70 -7.15
N GLY A 268 33.49 -3.43 -8.39
CA GLY A 268 33.05 -4.46 -9.33
C GLY A 268 32.21 -3.92 -10.47
N PRO A 269 32.02 -4.70 -11.55
CA PRO A 269 31.24 -4.29 -12.71
C PRO A 269 29.81 -3.85 -12.33
N SER A 270 29.21 -2.96 -13.13
CA SER A 270 27.81 -2.58 -12.96
C SER A 270 26.90 -3.80 -13.10
N GLY A 271 25.94 -3.96 -12.18
CA GLY A 271 25.00 -5.10 -12.19
C GLY A 271 25.52 -6.41 -11.60
N VAL A 272 26.73 -6.47 -11.04
CA VAL A 272 27.27 -7.68 -10.37
C VAL A 272 26.62 -7.98 -9.02
N GLY A 273 25.84 -7.04 -8.46
CA GLY A 273 25.11 -7.21 -7.20
C GLY A 273 25.73 -6.51 -5.99
N LYS A 274 26.50 -5.43 -6.17
CA LYS A 274 27.12 -4.68 -5.06
C LYS A 274 26.10 -4.12 -4.06
N SER A 275 25.10 -3.37 -4.53
CA SER A 275 24.00 -2.88 -3.68
C SER A 275 23.22 -4.04 -3.06
N THR A 276 22.95 -5.11 -3.82
CA THR A 276 22.30 -6.33 -3.29
C THR A 276 23.10 -6.97 -2.15
N LEU A 277 24.43 -6.99 -2.23
CA LEU A 277 25.29 -7.47 -1.15
C LEU A 277 25.13 -6.59 0.10
N LEU A 278 25.13 -5.26 -0.05
CA LEU A 278 24.93 -4.34 1.07
C LEU A 278 23.53 -4.48 1.70
N ASP A 279 22.48 -4.59 0.89
CA ASP A 279 21.09 -4.81 1.35
C ASP A 279 20.95 -6.11 2.15
N MET A 280 21.65 -7.18 1.73
CA MET A 280 21.70 -8.45 2.45
C MET A 280 22.48 -8.33 3.77
N ILE A 281 23.59 -7.57 3.80
CA ILE A 281 24.33 -7.29 5.04
C ILE A 281 23.47 -6.50 6.02
N ALA A 282 22.68 -5.55 5.52
CA ALA A 282 21.74 -4.75 6.30
C ALA A 282 20.46 -5.52 6.71
N GLY A 283 20.29 -6.77 6.26
CA GLY A 283 19.09 -7.57 6.54
C GLY A 283 17.82 -7.08 5.83
N GLN A 284 17.94 -6.16 4.87
CA GLN A 284 16.82 -5.67 4.05
C GLN A 284 16.39 -6.68 2.98
N LEU A 285 17.32 -7.56 2.56
CA LEU A 285 17.05 -8.69 1.69
C LEU A 285 17.39 -10.00 2.39
N THR A 286 16.42 -10.91 2.48
CA THR A 286 16.63 -12.26 3.02
C THR A 286 17.55 -13.06 2.11
N SER A 287 18.60 -13.67 2.67
CA SER A 287 19.52 -14.54 1.92
C SER A 287 18.84 -15.86 1.52
N SER A 288 19.07 -16.30 0.28
CA SER A 288 18.67 -17.65 -0.15
C SER A 288 19.58 -18.72 0.45
N PHE A 289 20.87 -18.40 0.63
CA PHE A 289 21.89 -19.26 1.25
C PHE A 289 22.98 -18.42 1.95
N GLY A 290 23.56 -18.96 3.03
CA GLY A 290 24.60 -18.30 3.84
C GLY A 290 24.02 -17.39 4.93
N SER A 291 24.89 -16.88 5.81
CA SER A 291 24.50 -16.01 6.91
C SER A 291 25.46 -14.85 7.09
N VAL A 292 24.91 -13.68 7.40
CA VAL A 292 25.68 -12.53 7.89
C VAL A 292 25.61 -12.55 9.41
N ARG A 293 26.75 -12.63 10.09
CA ARG A 293 26.82 -12.69 11.55
C ARG A 293 27.94 -11.77 12.07
N PHE A 294 27.73 -11.17 13.22
CA PHE A 294 28.85 -10.80 14.08
C PHE A 294 29.49 -12.08 14.64
N GLU A 295 30.73 -11.99 15.12
CA GLU A 295 31.41 -13.15 15.73
C GLU A 295 30.52 -13.87 16.76
N ASP A 296 29.68 -13.13 17.52
CA ASP A 296 28.77 -13.71 18.52
C ASP A 296 27.26 -13.40 18.36
N GLY A 297 26.76 -12.95 17.19
CA GLY A 297 25.31 -12.62 17.07
C GLY A 297 24.77 -12.23 15.68
N SER A 298 23.44 -12.11 15.57
CA SER A 298 22.76 -11.59 14.37
C SER A 298 22.80 -10.06 14.31
N ILE A 299 22.99 -9.49 13.13
CA ILE A 299 22.90 -8.03 12.92
C ILE A 299 21.43 -7.58 13.07
N GLN A 300 21.16 -6.58 13.91
CA GLN A 300 19.87 -5.92 13.99
C GLN A 300 19.93 -4.53 13.32
N PRO A 301 18.81 -3.99 12.81
CA PRO A 301 18.75 -2.66 12.19
C PRO A 301 19.29 -1.51 13.05
N GLN A 302 19.28 -1.69 14.37
CA GLN A 302 19.76 -0.69 15.32
C GLN A 302 21.30 -0.64 15.45
N ASP A 303 22.02 -1.62 14.93
CA ASP A 303 23.48 -1.77 15.13
C ASP A 303 24.30 -1.07 14.04
N PHE A 304 23.67 -0.67 12.93
CA PHE A 304 24.37 -0.07 11.80
C PHE A 304 23.70 1.22 11.32
N VAL A 305 24.46 2.02 10.58
CA VAL A 305 23.94 3.06 9.70
C VAL A 305 24.02 2.53 8.27
N PHE A 306 22.92 2.58 7.54
CA PHE A 306 22.88 2.32 6.12
C PHE A 306 22.56 3.61 5.37
N ILE A 307 23.41 3.96 4.40
CA ILE A 307 23.21 5.12 3.53
C ILE A 307 23.13 4.60 2.10
N SER A 308 21.94 4.67 1.51
CA SER A 308 21.68 4.30 0.12
C SER A 308 22.16 5.37 -0.86
N GLN A 309 22.42 4.95 -2.09
CA GLN A 309 22.73 5.85 -3.21
C GLN A 309 21.61 6.87 -3.44
N SER A 310 20.35 6.42 -3.40
CA SER A 310 19.18 7.30 -3.45
C SER A 310 18.78 7.73 -2.05
N VAL A 311 19.13 8.95 -1.68
CA VAL A 311 18.79 9.52 -0.37
C VAL A 311 17.34 9.98 -0.33
N TRP A 312 16.63 9.61 0.75
CA TRP A 312 15.32 10.16 1.06
C TRP A 312 15.41 11.30 2.09
N LEU A 313 14.87 12.46 1.70
CA LEU A 313 14.66 13.60 2.59
C LEU A 313 13.17 13.78 2.89
N PHE A 314 12.88 14.14 4.14
CA PHE A 314 11.55 14.44 4.62
C PHE A 314 11.29 15.94 4.47
N ASP A 315 10.05 16.32 4.15
CA ASP A 315 9.63 17.70 4.23
C ASP A 315 9.68 18.17 5.69
N GLY A 316 10.34 19.30 5.94
CA GLY A 316 10.68 19.75 7.29
C GLY A 316 11.96 20.58 7.29
N THR A 317 12.58 20.78 8.44
CA THR A 317 13.88 21.47 8.54
C THR A 317 15.05 20.51 8.31
N ILE A 318 16.25 21.05 8.10
CA ILE A 318 17.48 20.24 8.14
C ILE A 318 17.65 19.58 9.50
N ARG A 319 17.35 20.29 10.59
CA ARG A 319 17.30 19.71 11.94
C ARG A 319 16.40 18.47 12.00
N ASP A 320 15.18 18.55 11.48
CA ASP A 320 14.25 17.40 11.47
C ASP A 320 14.83 16.23 10.67
N ASN A 321 15.44 16.54 9.52
CA ASN A 321 16.07 15.53 8.67
C ASN A 321 17.30 14.89 9.29
N LEU A 322 18.12 15.65 10.04
CA LEU A 322 19.31 15.14 10.71
C LEU A 322 18.94 14.28 11.92
N THR A 323 18.01 14.78 12.74
CA THR A 323 17.60 14.14 14.00
C THR A 323 16.64 12.97 13.79
N LEU A 324 15.84 13.00 12.71
CA LEU A 324 14.64 12.17 12.55
C LEU A 324 13.77 12.20 13.81
N TYR A 325 13.56 13.40 14.36
CA TYR A 325 12.76 13.67 15.56
C TYR A 325 13.28 13.02 16.85
N GLN A 326 14.54 12.57 16.87
CA GLN A 326 15.23 12.13 18.09
C GLN A 326 15.92 13.31 18.78
N ASN A 327 16.23 13.15 20.07
CA ASN A 327 16.85 14.21 20.86
C ASN A 327 18.36 14.31 20.58
N TYR A 328 18.79 15.41 19.97
CA TYR A 328 20.20 15.79 19.81
C TYR A 328 20.37 17.27 20.16
N SER A 329 21.51 17.63 20.74
CA SER A 329 21.85 19.03 21.02
C SER A 329 22.28 19.77 19.75
N ASP A 330 22.05 21.08 19.71
CA ASP A 330 22.47 21.95 18.59
C ASP A 330 23.97 21.86 18.33
N GLN A 331 24.78 21.74 19.39
CA GLN A 331 26.21 21.56 19.26
C GLN A 331 26.58 20.29 18.49
N GLN A 332 25.84 19.19 18.68
CA GLN A 332 26.07 17.95 17.93
C GLN A 332 25.68 18.13 16.45
N LEU A 333 24.56 18.82 16.19
CA LEU A 333 24.07 19.08 14.83
C LEU A 333 25.05 19.98 14.07
N GLU A 334 25.49 21.09 14.67
CA GLU A 334 26.46 22.01 14.09
C GLU A 334 27.80 21.32 13.81
N LYS A 335 28.25 20.43 14.71
CA LYS A 335 29.49 19.68 14.53
C LYS A 335 29.43 18.77 13.30
N VAL A 336 28.34 18.03 13.09
CA VAL A 336 28.23 17.16 11.90
C VAL A 336 28.03 17.97 10.62
N MET A 337 27.27 19.07 10.68
CA MET A 337 27.07 19.94 9.52
C MET A 337 28.36 20.61 9.06
N THR A 338 29.20 21.00 10.01
CA THR A 338 30.55 21.48 9.73
C THR A 338 31.43 20.37 9.15
N ALA A 339 31.39 19.16 9.72
CA ALA A 339 32.20 18.03 9.27
C ALA A 339 31.90 17.64 7.80
N VAL A 340 30.65 17.72 7.37
CA VAL A 340 30.28 17.47 5.97
C VAL A 340 30.32 18.73 5.09
N GLY A 341 30.76 19.87 5.62
CA GLY A 341 30.91 21.11 4.85
C GLY A 341 29.61 21.80 4.42
N LEU A 342 28.46 21.43 4.99
CA LEU A 342 27.15 22.03 4.65
C LEU A 342 26.94 23.41 5.27
N ASN A 343 27.54 23.69 6.43
CA ASN A 343 27.40 24.99 7.10
C ASN A 343 27.88 26.17 6.25
N GLN A 344 28.91 25.97 5.43
CA GLN A 344 29.44 27.01 4.54
C GLN A 344 28.50 27.32 3.37
N GLU A 345 27.73 26.33 2.91
CA GLU A 345 26.86 26.47 1.73
C GLU A 345 25.47 26.98 2.07
N LEU A 346 24.95 26.60 3.25
CA LEU A 346 23.59 26.93 3.67
C LEU A 346 23.52 28.16 4.59
N GLY A 347 24.67 28.65 5.05
CA GLY A 347 24.81 29.91 5.78
C GLY A 347 24.45 29.85 7.26
N HIS A 348 24.41 31.03 7.89
CA HIS A 348 23.94 31.19 9.27
C HIS A 348 22.44 30.83 9.31
N HIS A 349 22.03 29.85 10.13
CA HIS A 349 20.71 29.19 10.15
C HIS A 349 20.52 27.98 9.23
N ALA A 350 21.61 27.30 8.83
CA ALA A 350 21.53 26.05 8.06
C ALA A 350 20.58 25.01 8.67
N LEU A 351 20.51 24.88 10.00
CA LEU A 351 19.62 23.93 10.68
C LEU A 351 18.13 24.20 10.46
N ASP A 352 17.75 25.47 10.29
CA ASP A 352 16.35 25.92 10.11
C ASP A 352 15.94 25.97 8.63
N PHE A 353 16.88 25.71 7.72
CA PHE A 353 16.61 25.61 6.29
C PHE A 353 15.53 24.56 6.02
N LYS A 354 14.49 24.94 5.28
CA LYS A 354 13.35 24.07 4.96
C LYS A 354 13.62 23.22 3.73
N ILE A 355 13.53 21.92 3.89
CA ILE A 355 13.44 20.93 2.81
C ILE A 355 11.98 20.82 2.37
N ILE A 356 11.76 20.91 1.05
CA ILE A 356 10.43 20.78 0.43
C ILE A 356 10.46 19.78 -0.73
N ASN A 357 9.30 19.20 -1.05
CA ASN A 357 9.13 18.23 -2.14
C ASN A 357 10.17 17.10 -2.08
N ASN A 358 10.40 16.54 -0.90
CA ASN A 358 11.38 15.46 -0.65
C ASN A 358 12.82 15.80 -1.06
N GLY A 359 13.21 17.08 -0.98
CA GLY A 359 14.55 17.53 -1.37
C GLY A 359 14.62 18.16 -2.76
N GLY A 360 13.49 18.50 -3.37
CA GLY A 360 13.44 19.18 -4.67
C GLY A 360 14.13 20.56 -4.70
N ASN A 361 14.46 21.14 -3.54
CA ASN A 361 15.16 22.41 -3.40
C ASN A 361 16.62 22.30 -2.94
N VAL A 362 17.22 21.10 -2.92
CA VAL A 362 18.65 20.88 -2.62
C VAL A 362 19.33 20.09 -3.74
N SER A 363 20.64 20.26 -3.90
CA SER A 363 21.39 19.48 -4.89
C SER A 363 21.56 18.02 -4.45
N GLY A 364 21.82 17.10 -5.40
CA GLY A 364 22.09 15.70 -5.08
C GLY A 364 23.26 15.53 -4.10
N GLY A 365 24.33 16.31 -4.28
CA GLY A 365 25.48 16.34 -3.38
C GLY A 365 25.16 16.91 -1.99
N GLN A 366 24.23 17.86 -1.88
CA GLN A 366 23.75 18.32 -0.57
C GLN A 366 22.89 17.25 0.12
N ALA A 367 21.97 16.60 -0.61
CA ALA A 367 21.16 15.51 -0.08
C ALA A 367 22.01 14.35 0.45
N GLN A 368 23.02 13.93 -0.31
CA GLN A 368 24.03 12.95 0.10
C GLN A 368 24.72 13.34 1.42
N ARG A 369 25.23 14.57 1.51
CA ARG A 369 25.89 15.06 2.73
C ARG A 369 24.96 15.19 3.93
N ILE A 370 23.68 15.52 3.72
CA ILE A 370 22.67 15.47 4.78
C ILE A 370 22.51 14.04 5.30
N ALA A 371 22.46 13.03 4.42
CA ALA A 371 22.38 11.63 4.84
C ALA A 371 23.63 11.15 5.58
N ILE A 372 24.82 11.57 5.13
CA ILE A 372 26.09 11.30 5.82
C ILE A 372 26.09 11.91 7.21
N ALA A 373 25.74 13.20 7.34
CA ALA A 373 25.62 13.87 8.64
C ALA A 373 24.61 13.17 9.57
N ARG A 374 23.47 12.73 9.01
CA ARG A 374 22.47 11.91 9.70
C ARG A 374 23.07 10.61 10.26
N GLY A 375 23.94 9.96 9.50
CA GLY A 375 24.67 8.76 9.91
C GLY A 375 25.67 9.03 11.03
N LEU A 376 26.50 10.06 10.85
CA LEU A 376 27.55 10.45 11.81
C LEU A 376 26.99 10.79 13.19
N LEU A 377 25.82 11.41 13.26
CA LEU A 377 25.13 11.73 14.53
C LEU A 377 24.88 10.50 15.40
N ARG A 378 24.59 9.34 14.77
CA ARG A 378 24.18 8.12 15.47
C ARG A 378 25.34 7.30 16.03
N LYS A 379 26.58 7.59 15.61
CA LYS A 379 27.82 6.96 16.13
C LYS A 379 27.72 5.43 16.22
N LYS A 380 27.20 4.79 15.17
CA LYS A 380 27.02 3.33 15.14
C LYS A 380 28.34 2.60 14.87
N PRO A 381 28.48 1.35 15.35
CA PRO A 381 29.69 0.57 15.16
C PRO A 381 29.93 0.15 13.72
N ILE A 382 28.88 0.09 12.89
CA ILE A 382 28.98 -0.24 11.46
C ILE A 382 28.34 0.86 10.61
N PHE A 383 29.04 1.22 9.55
CA PHE A 383 28.53 2.02 8.43
C PHE A 383 28.52 1.18 7.17
N ILE A 384 27.37 1.15 6.50
CA ILE A 384 27.15 0.49 5.22
C ILE A 384 26.77 1.60 4.23
N LEU A 385 27.60 1.81 3.22
CA LEU A 385 27.57 3.00 2.37
C LEU A 385 27.48 2.57 0.91
N ASP A 386 26.42 2.95 0.21
CA ASP A 386 26.23 2.62 -1.21
C ASP A 386 26.42 3.88 -2.07
N GLU A 387 27.57 3.99 -2.73
CA GLU A 387 27.91 5.04 -3.71
C GLU A 387 27.67 6.48 -3.19
N ILE A 388 28.05 6.73 -1.94
CA ILE A 388 27.72 7.97 -1.22
C ILE A 388 28.48 9.23 -1.72
N THR A 389 29.45 9.06 -2.61
CA THR A 389 30.23 10.16 -3.21
C THR A 389 29.95 10.34 -4.70
N SER A 390 29.05 9.54 -5.28
CA SER A 390 28.78 9.52 -6.73
C SER A 390 28.25 10.83 -7.32
N SER A 391 27.64 11.69 -6.50
CA SER A 391 27.11 13.00 -6.90
C SER A 391 27.92 14.18 -6.34
N LEU A 392 29.12 13.93 -5.83
CA LEU A 392 30.04 14.95 -5.32
C LEU A 392 31.15 15.21 -6.33
N ASP A 393 31.69 16.44 -6.33
CA ASP A 393 32.95 16.70 -7.01
C ASP A 393 34.11 15.96 -6.33
N GLU A 394 35.21 15.78 -7.04
CA GLU A 394 36.37 14.99 -6.60
C GLU A 394 36.95 15.49 -5.27
N LYS A 395 37.05 16.81 -5.08
CA LYS A 395 37.59 17.39 -3.85
C LYS A 395 36.68 17.11 -2.66
N ARG A 396 35.37 17.30 -2.82
CA ARG A 396 34.38 17.02 -1.77
C ARG A 396 34.28 15.53 -1.47
N ALA A 397 34.41 14.66 -2.48
CA ALA A 397 34.45 13.22 -2.29
C ALA A 397 35.65 12.82 -1.41
N ASP A 398 36.84 13.36 -1.68
CA ASP A 398 38.05 13.11 -0.89
C ASP A 398 37.92 13.62 0.56
N GLU A 399 37.34 14.81 0.78
CA GLU A 399 37.05 15.35 2.12
C GLU A 399 36.12 14.42 2.92
N ILE A 400 35.07 13.90 2.28
CA ILE A 400 34.12 12.96 2.89
C ILE A 400 34.78 11.59 3.16
N HIS A 401 35.57 11.07 2.23
CA HIS A 401 36.31 9.83 2.44
C HIS A 401 37.31 9.94 3.58
N GLN A 402 38.04 11.05 3.68
CA GLN A 402 38.91 11.32 4.85
C GLN A 402 38.13 11.26 6.16
N LEU A 403 36.96 11.90 6.22
CA LEU A 403 36.10 11.87 7.41
C LEU A 403 35.68 10.44 7.78
N ILE A 404 35.28 9.64 6.79
CA ILE A 404 34.81 8.27 6.97
C ILE A 404 35.94 7.32 7.40
N TYR A 405 37.12 7.43 6.79
CA TYR A 405 38.26 6.58 7.11
C TYR A 405 38.79 6.79 8.53
N HIS A 406 38.56 7.97 9.12
CA HIS A 406 38.92 8.28 10.51
C HIS A 406 37.86 7.86 11.54
N LEU A 407 36.71 7.31 11.11
CA LEU A 407 35.70 6.85 12.05
C LEU A 407 36.19 5.66 12.89
N PRO A 408 35.88 5.62 14.20
CA PRO A 408 36.11 4.47 15.07
C PRO A 408 34.99 3.43 14.88
N SER A 409 34.73 3.06 13.62
CA SER A 409 33.67 2.16 13.19
C SER A 409 34.16 1.27 12.05
N ILE A 410 33.51 0.13 11.88
CA ILE A 410 33.64 -0.66 10.64
C ILE A 410 32.92 0.08 9.52
N VAL A 411 33.55 0.18 8.36
CA VAL A 411 32.95 0.78 7.16
C VAL A 411 32.96 -0.24 6.03
N LEU A 412 31.80 -0.51 5.47
CA LEU A 412 31.62 -1.21 4.20
C LEU A 412 31.09 -0.22 3.19
N GLU A 413 31.89 0.10 2.18
CA GLU A 413 31.50 1.04 1.14
C GLU A 413 31.49 0.36 -0.23
N VAL A 414 30.47 0.63 -1.03
CA VAL A 414 30.51 0.39 -2.48
C VAL A 414 30.83 1.70 -3.17
N ALA A 415 31.92 1.72 -3.94
CA ALA A 415 32.35 2.91 -4.68
C ALA A 415 32.80 2.53 -6.09
N HIS A 416 32.43 3.38 -7.07
CA HIS A 416 32.91 3.28 -8.45
C HIS A 416 34.14 4.15 -8.70
N ASN A 417 34.12 5.37 -8.17
CA ASN A 417 35.21 6.33 -8.26
C ASN A 417 35.61 6.72 -6.83
N PHE A 418 36.86 6.46 -6.47
CA PHE A 418 37.45 6.87 -5.21
C PHE A 418 38.95 7.08 -5.40
N ASN A 419 39.55 7.91 -4.55
CA ASN A 419 40.98 8.14 -4.58
C ASN A 419 41.72 6.94 -3.98
N VAL A 420 42.29 6.11 -4.85
CA VAL A 420 43.01 4.87 -4.48
C VAL A 420 44.20 5.17 -3.57
N LYS A 421 44.94 6.26 -3.83
CA LYS A 421 46.07 6.66 -3.00
C LYS A 421 45.62 7.01 -1.59
N LEU A 422 44.56 7.81 -1.47
CA LEU A 422 43.96 8.17 -0.18
C LEU A 422 43.48 6.94 0.59
N ALA A 423 42.86 5.97 -0.08
CA ALA A 423 42.40 4.72 0.53
C ALA A 423 43.58 3.90 1.11
N HIS A 424 44.66 3.72 0.34
CA HIS A 424 45.84 3.01 0.81
C HIS A 424 46.55 3.71 1.96
N GLU A 425 46.70 5.04 1.91
CA GLU A 425 47.31 5.86 2.98
C GLU A 425 46.56 5.72 4.31
N ASN A 426 45.25 5.46 4.27
CA ASN A 426 44.41 5.25 5.44
C ASN A 426 44.20 3.76 5.80
N GLY A 427 44.90 2.84 5.15
CA GLY A 427 44.83 1.40 5.44
C GLY A 427 43.47 0.76 5.14
N VAL A 428 42.78 1.26 4.11
CA VAL A 428 41.50 0.72 3.62
C VAL A 428 41.77 -0.50 2.73
N SER A 429 41.13 -1.63 3.02
CA SER A 429 41.21 -2.82 2.15
C SER A 429 40.25 -2.69 0.97
N ILE A 430 40.70 -3.05 -0.23
CA ILE A 430 39.89 -2.97 -1.44
C ILE A 430 39.56 -4.38 -1.89
N TYR A 431 38.27 -4.66 -2.09
CA TYR A 431 37.77 -5.93 -2.56
C TYR A 431 37.07 -5.76 -3.90
N HIS A 432 37.17 -6.77 -4.75
CA HIS A 432 36.50 -6.87 -6.03
C HIS A 432 35.42 -7.96 -6.00
N LEU A 433 34.16 -7.57 -6.21
CA LEU A 433 33.02 -8.48 -6.30
C LEU A 433 32.84 -8.99 -7.72
N SER A 434 32.74 -10.31 -7.84
CA SER A 434 32.43 -11.03 -9.08
C SER A 434 31.29 -12.02 -8.83
N SER A 435 30.71 -12.57 -9.90
CA SER A 435 29.72 -13.65 -9.79
C SER A 435 30.24 -14.90 -9.05
N LYS A 436 31.57 -15.07 -8.99
CA LYS A 436 32.25 -16.18 -8.32
C LYS A 436 32.57 -15.91 -6.84
N GLY A 437 32.30 -14.70 -6.34
CA GLY A 437 32.58 -14.29 -4.97
C GLY A 437 33.40 -13.00 -4.89
N LEU A 438 33.88 -12.72 -3.68
CA LEU A 438 34.61 -11.50 -3.32
C LEU A 438 36.11 -11.81 -3.15
N LYS A 439 37.00 -10.96 -3.68
CA LYS A 439 38.47 -11.11 -3.56
C LYS A 439 39.13 -9.79 -3.21
N GLU A 440 40.13 -9.78 -2.34
CA GLU A 440 40.96 -8.60 -2.06
C GLU A 440 41.91 -8.33 -3.24
N ILE A 441 42.14 -7.05 -3.55
CA ILE A 441 42.99 -6.61 -4.68
C ILE A 441 44.13 -5.69 -4.25
#